data_AF-A0A2Z6NBM2-F1
#
_entry.id   AF-A0A2Z6NBM2-F1
#
_cell.length_a   1.000
_cell.length_b   1.000
_cell.length_c   1.000
_cell.angle_alpha   90.00
_cell.angle_beta   90.00
_cell.angle_gamma   90.00
#
_symmetry.space_group_name_H-M   'P 1'
#
loop_
_entity.id
_entity.type
_entity.pdbx_description
1 polymer ?
#
loop_
_entity_poly.entity_id
_entity_poly.type
_entity_poly.pdbx_seq_one_letter_code
_entity_poly.pdbx_strand_id
1 'polypeptide(L)'
;MNPVWHQKKLKEYCEAKDIIITAFSPLGAKGTLWGNNEVMDSEILEEIAKKHSKTVAQVCLRWLLEQGVTMAVKSFDKERMKQNLEIFDWSLTKDDHERIDKIKQSRVNNGPVVFIPNFWDGET
;
A
#
# COMPACT_ATOMS: atom_id res chain seq x y z
N MET A 1 -5.34 -0.36 -1.39
CA MET A 1 -4.69 0.11 -0.15
C MET A 1 -3.18 0.11 -0.35
N ASN A 2 -2.53 1.18 0.03
CA ASN A 2 -1.06 1.32 0.11
C ASN A 2 -0.74 2.52 1.03
N PRO A 3 0.53 2.83 1.36
CA PRO A 3 0.87 3.95 2.24
C PRO A 3 0.48 5.36 1.76
N VAL A 4 0.05 5.53 0.50
CA VAL A 4 -0.48 6.81 -0.04
C VAL A 4 -2.01 6.74 -0.16
N TRP A 5 -2.63 5.60 0.11
CA TRP A 5 -4.10 5.43 0.10
C TRP A 5 -4.56 4.38 1.10
N HIS A 6 -4.77 4.81 2.35
CA HIS A 6 -4.97 3.95 3.53
C HIS A 6 -6.38 3.36 3.62
N GLN A 7 -7.39 3.98 3.00
CA GLN A 7 -8.78 3.49 3.01
C GLN A 7 -9.36 3.25 4.43
N LYS A 8 -9.06 4.12 5.40
CA LYS A 8 -9.44 3.95 6.82
C LYS A 8 -10.94 3.63 7.02
N LYS A 9 -11.82 4.43 6.38
CA LYS A 9 -13.29 4.25 6.44
C LYS A 9 -13.73 2.88 5.92
N LEU A 10 -13.23 2.46 4.76
CA LEU A 10 -13.57 1.16 4.16
C LEU A 10 -13.02 0.01 5.02
N LYS A 11 -11.82 0.16 5.58
CA LYS A 11 -11.21 -0.81 6.49
C LYS A 11 -12.06 -1.03 7.73
N GLU A 12 -12.45 0.04 8.42
CA GLU A 12 -13.33 -0.04 9.61
C GLU A 12 -14.68 -0.71 9.28
N TYR A 13 -15.28 -0.37 8.13
CA TYR A 13 -16.53 -1.00 7.69
C TYR A 13 -16.34 -2.51 7.43
N CYS A 14 -15.30 -2.89 6.70
CA CYS A 14 -15.01 -4.28 6.38
C CYS A 14 -14.70 -5.10 7.63
N GLU A 15 -13.93 -4.57 8.58
CA GLU A 15 -13.63 -5.21 9.86
C GLU A 15 -14.90 -5.46 10.68
N ALA A 16 -15.80 -4.47 10.77
CA ALA A 16 -17.08 -4.63 11.47
C ALA A 16 -18.05 -5.63 10.81
N LYS A 17 -17.72 -6.13 9.62
CA LYS A 17 -18.56 -7.03 8.81
C LYS A 17 -17.88 -8.36 8.49
N ASP A 18 -16.72 -8.63 9.09
CA ASP A 18 -15.90 -9.82 8.81
C ASP A 18 -15.55 -9.98 7.32
N ILE A 19 -15.33 -8.85 6.63
CA ILE A 19 -14.91 -8.81 5.22
C ILE A 19 -13.41 -8.58 5.17
N ILE A 20 -12.67 -9.53 4.56
CA ILE A 20 -11.22 -9.38 4.38
C ILE A 20 -10.94 -8.48 3.17
N ILE A 21 -10.20 -7.38 3.39
CA ILE A 21 -9.70 -6.53 2.31
C ILE A 21 -8.47 -7.19 1.69
N THR A 22 -8.44 -7.26 0.35
CA THR A 22 -7.23 -7.58 -0.43
C THR A 22 -6.69 -6.31 -1.09
N ALA A 23 -5.50 -5.88 -0.70
CA ALA A 23 -4.84 -4.72 -1.25
C ALA A 23 -4.31 -4.98 -2.67
N PHE A 24 -4.98 -4.38 -3.66
CA PHE A 24 -4.47 -4.23 -5.02
C PHE A 24 -3.54 -3.01 -5.14
N SER A 25 -2.53 -3.14 -6.00
CA SER A 25 -1.50 -2.13 -6.26
C SER A 25 -0.80 -1.62 -5.00
N PRO A 26 -0.23 -2.54 -4.19
CA PRO A 26 0.44 -2.19 -2.94
C PRO A 26 1.66 -1.27 -3.13
N LEU A 27 2.20 -1.21 -4.35
CA LEU A 27 3.38 -0.43 -4.74
C LEU A 27 3.06 0.73 -5.71
N GLY A 28 1.84 1.27 -5.67
CA GLY A 28 1.43 2.44 -6.46
C GLY A 28 1.25 2.20 -7.97
N ALA A 29 1.34 0.95 -8.41
CA ALA A 29 1.26 0.56 -9.83
C ALA A 29 2.33 1.25 -10.72
N LYS A 30 3.53 1.46 -10.16
CA LYS A 30 4.71 1.97 -10.87
C LYS A 30 4.92 1.24 -12.21
N GLY A 31 5.07 2.02 -13.28
CA GLY A 31 5.28 1.53 -14.65
C GLY A 31 4.00 1.16 -15.43
N THR A 32 2.81 1.43 -14.88
CA THR A 32 1.54 1.36 -15.63
C THR A 32 1.11 2.74 -16.12
N LEU A 33 0.19 2.79 -17.10
CA LEU A 33 -0.31 4.05 -17.67
C LEU A 33 -1.15 4.89 -16.71
N TRP A 34 -1.72 4.27 -15.68
CA TRP A 34 -2.62 4.91 -14.71
C TRP A 34 -2.00 5.00 -13.31
N GLY A 35 -0.88 4.31 -13.06
CA GLY A 35 -0.15 4.35 -11.81
C GLY A 35 0.72 5.59 -11.68
N ASN A 36 1.30 5.78 -10.50
CA ASN A 36 2.31 6.82 -10.27
C ASN A 36 3.42 6.28 -9.36
N ASN A 37 4.44 7.09 -9.10
CA ASN A 37 5.56 6.69 -8.26
C ASN A 37 5.47 7.23 -6.82
N GLU A 38 4.37 7.87 -6.40
CA GLU A 38 4.29 8.54 -5.08
C GLU A 38 4.57 7.58 -3.92
N VAL A 39 4.20 6.30 -4.06
CA VAL A 39 4.53 5.26 -3.07
C VAL A 39 6.02 4.90 -3.11
N MET A 40 6.60 4.71 -4.28
CA MET A 40 7.97 4.19 -4.43
C MET A 40 9.05 5.25 -4.24
N ASP A 41 8.70 6.52 -4.47
CA ASP A 41 9.59 7.68 -4.38
C ASP A 41 9.32 8.50 -3.10
N SER A 42 8.58 7.93 -2.13
CA SER A 42 8.32 8.56 -0.83
C SER A 42 9.57 8.59 0.05
N GLU A 43 10.03 9.79 0.41
CA GLU A 43 11.17 9.99 1.32
C GLU A 43 10.97 9.32 2.68
N ILE A 44 9.75 9.38 3.23
CA ILE A 44 9.40 8.73 4.51
C ILE A 44 9.62 7.22 4.41
N LEU A 45 9.14 6.59 3.34
CA LEU A 45 9.28 5.15 3.16
C LEU A 45 10.73 4.77 2.86
N GLU A 46 11.49 5.61 2.16
CA GLU A 46 12.92 5.39 1.90
C GLU A 46 13.74 5.43 3.19
N GLU A 47 13.48 6.39 4.08
CA GLU A 47 14.14 6.46 5.38
C GLU A 47 13.82 5.25 6.28
N ILE A 48 12.55 4.83 6.31
CA ILE A 48 12.13 3.62 7.04
C ILE A 48 12.82 2.38 6.44
N ALA A 49 12.87 2.27 5.12
CA ALA A 49 13.54 1.17 4.43
C ALA A 49 15.03 1.10 4.80
N LYS A 50 15.73 2.24 4.81
CA LYS A 50 17.13 2.35 5.24
C LYS A 50 17.30 1.93 6.71
N LYS A 51 16.45 2.43 7.62
CA LYS A 51 16.47 2.08 9.06
C LYS A 51 16.39 0.58 9.30
N HIS A 52 15.58 -0.14 8.51
CA HIS A 52 15.38 -1.59 8.65
C HIS A 52 16.30 -2.44 7.78
N SER A 53 17.17 -1.82 6.95
CA SER A 53 17.95 -2.52 5.91
C SER A 53 17.06 -3.35 4.96
N LYS A 54 15.93 -2.76 4.56
CA LYS A 54 14.94 -3.35 3.65
C LYS A 54 14.74 -2.46 2.43
N THR A 55 13.96 -2.93 1.47
CA THR A 55 13.50 -2.12 0.34
C THR A 55 12.21 -1.36 0.67
N VAL A 56 11.94 -0.26 -0.04
CA VAL A 56 10.65 0.45 0.05
C VAL A 56 9.48 -0.50 -0.22
N ALA A 57 9.63 -1.42 -1.18
CA ALA A 57 8.61 -2.42 -1.46
C ALA A 57 8.32 -3.32 -0.26
N GLN A 58 9.36 -3.82 0.41
CA GLN A 58 9.20 -4.62 1.64
C GLN A 58 8.54 -3.83 2.76
N VAL A 59 8.86 -2.54 2.93
CA VAL A 59 8.18 -1.67 3.90
C VAL A 59 6.69 -1.54 3.59
N CYS A 60 6.31 -1.27 2.34
CA CYS A 60 4.90 -1.18 1.94
C CYS A 60 4.12 -2.48 2.19
N LEU A 61 4.72 -3.62 1.84
CA LEU A 61 4.10 -4.93 2.02
C LEU A 61 4.02 -5.31 3.50
N ARG A 62 5.08 -5.04 4.28
CA ARG A 62 5.07 -5.23 5.73
C ARG A 62 4.01 -4.37 6.41
N TRP A 63 3.87 -3.12 6.00
CA TRP A 63 2.83 -2.23 6.50
C TRP A 63 1.44 -2.81 6.23
N LEU A 64 1.14 -3.25 5.00
CA LEU A 64 -0.15 -3.88 4.68
C LEU A 64 -0.42 -5.13 5.51
N LEU A 65 0.60 -5.97 5.75
CA LEU A 65 0.49 -7.15 6.61
C LEU A 65 0.09 -6.74 8.04
N GLU A 66 0.74 -5.72 8.60
CA GLU A 66 0.45 -5.21 9.94
C GLU A 66 -0.86 -4.43 10.04
N GLN A 67 -1.42 -3.96 8.92
CA GLN A 67 -2.78 -3.42 8.85
C GLN A 67 -3.87 -4.51 8.88
N GLY A 68 -3.49 -5.80 8.89
CA GLY A 68 -4.46 -6.90 8.96
C GLY A 68 -5.17 -7.18 7.64
N VAL A 69 -4.59 -6.79 6.50
CA VAL A 69 -5.15 -7.07 5.17
C VAL A 69 -4.32 -8.07 4.40
N THR A 70 -4.91 -8.71 3.39
CA THR A 70 -4.14 -9.48 2.40
C THR A 70 -3.68 -8.56 1.26
N MET A 71 -2.78 -9.03 0.40
CA MET A 71 -2.22 -8.20 -0.68
C MET A 71 -1.91 -9.01 -1.94
N ALA A 72 -2.04 -8.37 -3.10
CA ALA A 72 -1.65 -8.93 -4.39
C ALA A 72 -0.57 -8.05 -5.03
N VAL A 73 0.70 -8.40 -4.80
CA VAL A 73 1.85 -7.73 -5.41
C VAL A 73 2.29 -8.46 -6.67
N LYS A 74 2.53 -7.70 -7.75
CA LYS A 74 2.95 -8.25 -9.04
C LYS A 74 4.45 -8.04 -9.25
N SER A 75 5.14 -9.09 -9.70
CA SER A 75 6.49 -9.01 -10.27
C SER A 75 6.67 -10.09 -11.33
N PHE A 76 7.50 -9.83 -12.34
CA PHE A 76 8.01 -10.84 -13.28
C PHE A 76 9.50 -11.13 -13.07
N ASP A 77 10.11 -10.46 -12.09
CA ASP A 77 11.51 -10.60 -11.74
C ASP A 77 11.63 -11.50 -10.51
N LYS A 78 12.46 -12.53 -10.64
CA LYS A 78 12.63 -13.58 -9.65
C LYS A 78 13.13 -13.06 -8.30
N GLU A 79 14.09 -12.15 -8.31
CA GLU A 79 14.66 -11.60 -7.08
C GLU A 79 13.64 -10.70 -6.37
N ARG A 80 12.90 -9.87 -7.11
CA ARG A 80 11.80 -9.09 -6.53
C ARG A 80 10.68 -9.97 -5.99
N MET A 81 10.33 -11.07 -6.67
CA MET A 81 9.34 -12.02 -6.14
C MET A 81 9.79 -12.62 -4.81
N LYS A 82 11.07 -12.99 -4.69
CA LYS A 82 11.65 -13.48 -3.45
C LYS A 82 11.62 -12.41 -2.35
N GLN A 83 12.10 -11.20 -2.64
CA GLN A 83 12.09 -10.07 -1.70
C GLN A 83 10.69 -9.73 -1.18
N ASN A 84 9.66 -9.81 -2.05
CA ASN A 84 8.27 -9.57 -1.68
C ASN A 84 7.74 -10.57 -0.64
N LEU A 85 8.36 -11.74 -0.49
CA LEU A 85 8.02 -12.77 0.51
C LEU A 85 8.83 -12.62 1.81
N GLU A 86 9.95 -11.90 1.79
CA GLU A 86 10.85 -11.66 2.93
C GLU A 86 10.33 -10.52 3.84
N ILE A 87 9.06 -10.61 4.24
CA ILE A 87 8.34 -9.59 5.03
C ILE A 87 7.82 -10.11 6.39
N PHE A 88 8.04 -11.39 6.71
CA PHE A 88 7.42 -12.03 7.88
C PHE A 88 8.33 -12.06 9.12
N ASP A 89 9.66 -12.02 8.93
CA ASP A 89 10.69 -12.22 9.96
C ASP A 89 11.19 -10.92 10.63
N TRP A 90 10.58 -9.79 10.32
CA TRP A 90 10.88 -8.47 10.90
C TRP A 90 9.61 -7.62 10.96
N SER A 91 9.58 -6.56 11.77
CA SER A 91 8.39 -5.72 11.95
C SER A 91 8.70 -4.22 11.87
N LEU A 92 7.69 -3.43 11.53
CA LEU A 92 7.77 -1.98 11.67
C LEU A 92 7.66 -1.59 13.15
N THR A 93 8.32 -0.50 13.52
CA THR A 93 8.20 0.09 14.86
C THR A 93 6.98 1.01 14.91
N LYS A 94 6.53 1.34 16.13
CA LYS A 94 5.43 2.30 16.34
C LYS A 94 5.72 3.65 15.67
N ASP A 95 6.96 4.14 15.77
CA ASP A 95 7.43 5.35 15.10
C ASP A 95 7.28 5.25 13.57
N ASP A 96 7.62 4.11 12.97
CA ASP A 96 7.47 3.93 11.52
C ASP A 96 6.00 4.03 11.10
N HIS A 97 5.06 3.45 11.86
CA HIS A 97 3.62 3.60 11.62
C HIS A 97 3.15 5.05 11.76
N GLU A 98 3.54 5.72 12.84
CA GLU A 98 3.19 7.13 13.08
C GLU A 98 3.74 8.04 11.97
N ARG A 99 4.86 7.68 11.36
CA ARG A 99 5.42 8.38 10.20
C ARG A 99 4.67 8.07 8.90
N ILE A 100 4.31 6.81 8.66
CA ILE A 100 3.49 6.41 7.50
C ILE A 100 2.13 7.09 7.54
N ASP A 101 1.51 7.24 8.72
CA ASP A 101 0.24 7.95 8.90
C ASP A 101 0.27 9.43 8.48
N LYS A 102 1.45 10.03 8.33
CA LYS A 102 1.63 11.42 7.89
C LYS A 102 1.76 11.56 6.36
N ILE A 103 1.83 10.46 5.62
CA ILE A 103 1.91 10.49 4.16
C ILE A 103 0.60 11.07 3.60
N LYS A 104 0.71 12.02 2.67
CA LYS A 104 -0.46 12.61 2.00
C LYS A 104 -1.27 11.53 1.29
N GLN A 105 -2.57 11.52 1.53
CA GLN A 105 -3.47 10.52 0.95
C GLN A 105 -3.96 10.98 -0.43
N SER A 106 -3.85 10.10 -1.43
CA SER A 106 -4.24 10.36 -2.82
C SER A 106 -4.60 9.05 -3.53
N ARG A 107 -5.80 9.00 -4.12
CA ARG A 107 -6.24 7.86 -4.94
C ARG A 107 -5.63 7.95 -6.34
N VAL A 108 -4.92 6.90 -6.75
CA VAL A 108 -4.27 6.83 -8.07
C VAL A 108 -5.19 6.23 -9.14
N ASN A 109 -5.99 5.22 -8.78
CA ASN A 109 -6.95 4.61 -9.69
C ASN A 109 -8.31 5.33 -9.58
N ASN A 110 -8.66 6.11 -10.60
CA ASN A 110 -9.89 6.91 -10.63
C ASN A 110 -11.14 6.14 -11.06
N GLY A 111 -11.04 4.83 -11.33
CA GLY A 111 -12.15 3.99 -11.73
C GLY A 111 -12.04 3.49 -13.17
N PRO A 112 -13.11 2.89 -13.71
CA PRO A 112 -13.12 2.37 -15.07
C PRO A 112 -13.05 3.48 -16.10
N VAL A 113 -12.69 3.11 -17.34
CA VAL A 113 -12.66 4.02 -18.50
C VAL A 113 -14.04 4.62 -18.77
N VAL A 114 -15.10 3.90 -18.42
CA VAL A 114 -16.48 4.40 -18.50
C VAL A 114 -16.75 5.29 -17.30
N PHE A 115 -17.19 6.53 -17.56
CA PHE A 115 -17.59 7.44 -16.49
C PHE A 115 -18.82 6.88 -15.75
N ILE A 116 -18.67 6.72 -14.44
CA ILE A 116 -19.76 6.36 -13.54
C ILE A 116 -19.88 7.49 -12.52
N PRO A 117 -21.00 8.24 -12.50
CA PRO A 117 -21.23 9.27 -11.50
C PRO A 117 -21.12 8.69 -10.09
N ASN A 118 -20.44 9.41 -9.19
CA ASN A 118 -20.27 8.99 -7.79
C ASN A 118 -19.70 7.57 -7.62
N PHE A 119 -18.83 7.11 -8.53
CA PHE A 119 -18.29 5.75 -8.50
C PHE A 119 -17.70 5.31 -7.15
N TRP A 120 -17.16 6.27 -6.38
CA TRP A 120 -16.54 6.02 -5.08
C TRP A 120 -17.37 6.51 -3.89
N ASP A 121 -18.63 6.91 -4.10
CA ASP A 121 -19.52 7.39 -3.03
C ASP A 121 -18.90 8.46 -2.11
N GLY A 122 -18.06 9.33 -2.68
CA GLY A 122 -17.38 10.41 -1.96
C GLY A 122 -16.13 9.99 -1.16
N GLU A 123 -15.62 8.77 -1.34
CA GLU A 123 -14.34 8.36 -0.75
C GLU A 123 -13.14 9.00 -1.48
N THR A 124 -12.72 10.16 -0.97
CA THR A 124 -11.60 10.97 -1.50
C THR A 124 -10.35 10.93 -0.64
#